data_AF-A0A3D2G2F6-F1
#
_entry.id   AF-A0A3D2G2F6-F1
#
_cell.length_a   1.000
_cell.length_b   1.000
_cell.length_c   1.000
_cell.angle_alpha   90.00
_cell.angle_beta   90.00
_cell.angle_gamma   90.00
#
_symmetry.space_group_name_H-M   'P 1'
#
loop_
_entity.id
_entity.type
_entity.pdbx_description
1 polymer ?
#
loop_
_entity_poly.entity_id
_entity_poly.type
_entity_poly.pdbx_seq_one_letter_code
_entity_poly.pdbx_strand_id
1 'polypeptide(L)'
;MISAFGAILLIAAGGYAGFSALEHLRTALRSAETILDASRDMRTEILCHRTPLPQLLERLGTRYPRLFPDAENASMLVREFSFLSVWTASIRCAALPKPLEEPLLRLGAQLCSGMEPEQALDALDASVRLVRDALREKDRAAVRLYPSLGLAAGCLLAVLLL
;
A
#
# COMPACT_ATOMS: atom_id res chain seq x y z
N MET A 1 7.93 31.00 32.69
CA MET A 1 8.86 30.25 31.82
C MET A 1 8.39 28.84 31.48
N ILE A 2 7.62 28.16 32.35
CA ILE A 2 7.13 26.77 32.13
C ILE A 2 6.03 26.68 31.04
N SER A 3 5.21 27.74 30.88
CA SER A 3 4.11 27.74 29.88
C SER A 3 4.60 27.74 28.43
N ALA A 4 5.73 28.39 28.13
CA ALA A 4 6.32 28.42 26.79
C ALA A 4 6.84 27.04 26.36
N PHE A 5 7.44 26.27 27.28
CA PHE A 5 7.89 24.91 27.02
C PHE A 5 6.73 23.94 26.78
N GLY A 6 5.62 24.09 27.53
CA GLY A 6 4.41 23.29 27.32
C GLY A 6 3.77 23.53 25.95
N ALA A 7 3.77 24.79 25.47
CA ALA A 7 3.26 25.14 24.16
C ALA A 7 4.13 24.56 23.01
N ILE A 8 5.45 24.63 23.14
CA ILE A 8 6.38 24.05 22.14
C ILE A 8 6.25 22.53 22.09
N LEU A 9 6.08 21.85 23.24
CA LEU A 9 5.84 20.41 23.31
C LEU A 9 4.51 20.00 22.69
N LEU A 10 3.44 20.78 22.85
CA LEU A 10 2.15 20.49 22.23
C LEU A 10 2.16 20.72 20.71
N ILE A 11 2.86 21.76 20.23
CA ILE A 11 3.06 21.98 18.78
C ILE A 11 3.94 20.88 18.19
N ALA A 12 5.02 20.49 18.88
CA ALA A 12 5.90 19.41 18.44
C ALA A 12 5.18 18.05 18.47
N ALA A 13 4.41 17.75 19.50
CA ALA A 13 3.64 16.50 19.60
C ALA A 13 2.50 16.44 18.59
N GLY A 14 1.77 17.55 18.37
CA GLY A 14 0.73 17.65 17.35
C GLY A 14 1.29 17.57 15.93
N GLY A 15 2.43 18.22 15.68
CA GLY A 15 3.16 18.14 14.41
C GLY A 15 3.71 16.74 14.15
N TYR A 16 4.27 16.07 15.16
CA TYR A 16 4.83 14.73 15.02
C TYR A 16 3.75 13.65 14.84
N ALA A 17 2.63 13.74 15.56
CA ALA A 17 1.48 12.84 15.38
C ALA A 17 0.81 13.04 14.01
N GLY A 18 0.79 14.28 13.51
CA GLY A 18 0.39 14.59 12.15
C GLY A 18 1.27 14.02 11.07
N PHE A 19 2.57 14.23 11.24
CA PHE A 19 3.58 13.82 10.28
C PHE A 19 3.66 12.30 10.18
N SER A 20 3.57 11.58 11.30
CA SER A 20 3.58 10.11 11.30
C SER A 20 2.34 9.50 10.65
N ALA A 21 1.15 10.07 10.88
CA ALA A 21 -0.08 9.67 10.21
C ALA A 21 -0.04 9.95 8.70
N LEU A 22 0.52 11.10 8.31
CA LEU A 22 0.70 11.48 6.91
C LEU A 22 1.73 10.58 6.21
N GLU A 23 2.80 10.19 6.91
CA GLU A 23 3.82 9.29 6.38
C GLU A 23 3.28 7.88 6.17
N HIS A 24 2.46 7.36 7.11
CA HIS A 24 1.74 6.10 6.97
C HIS A 24 0.74 6.12 5.81
N LEU A 25 0.03 7.24 5.61
CA LEU A 25 -0.86 7.43 4.46
C LEU A 25 -0.07 7.45 3.15
N ARG A 26 1.07 8.15 3.10
CA ARG A 26 1.93 8.23 1.91
C ARG A 26 2.62 6.92 1.57
N THR A 27 3.00 6.09 2.55
CA THR A 27 3.54 4.75 2.28
C THR A 27 2.45 3.82 1.78
N ALA A 28 1.25 3.86 2.35
CA ALA A 28 0.10 3.08 1.87
C ALA A 28 -0.35 3.49 0.45
N LEU A 29 -0.28 4.79 0.12
CA LEU A 29 -0.60 5.28 -1.22
C LEU A 29 0.47 4.85 -2.24
N ARG A 30 1.76 4.96 -1.88
CA ARG A 30 2.86 4.46 -2.72
C ARG A 30 2.78 2.95 -2.95
N SER A 31 2.44 2.16 -1.94
CA SER A 31 2.26 0.72 -2.12
C SER A 31 1.07 0.40 -3.04
N ALA A 32 -0.05 1.13 -2.92
CA ALA A 32 -1.19 0.97 -3.82
C ALA A 32 -0.83 1.31 -5.28
N GLU A 33 -0.07 2.39 -5.52
CA GLU A 33 0.41 2.74 -6.86
C GLU A 33 1.37 1.69 -7.40
N THR A 34 2.29 1.19 -6.58
CA THR A 34 3.22 0.11 -6.96
C THR A 34 2.46 -1.18 -7.32
N ILE A 35 1.37 -1.49 -6.61
CA ILE A 35 0.52 -2.66 -6.92
C ILE A 35 -0.19 -2.48 -8.27
N LEU A 36 -0.66 -1.28 -8.60
CA LEU A 36 -1.29 -1.01 -9.90
C LEU A 36 -0.29 -1.14 -11.05
N ASP A 37 0.95 -0.68 -10.85
CA ASP A 37 2.01 -0.85 -11.85
C ASP A 37 2.42 -2.33 -11.99
N ALA A 38 2.53 -3.06 -10.87
CA ALA A 38 2.76 -4.51 -10.89
C ALA A 38 1.62 -5.28 -11.57
N SER A 39 0.35 -4.90 -11.35
CA SER A 39 -0.82 -5.48 -12.00
C SER A 39 -0.79 -5.27 -13.53
N ARG A 40 -0.36 -4.09 -13.99
CA ARG A 40 -0.17 -3.82 -15.43
C ARG A 40 0.97 -4.65 -16.02
N ASP A 41 2.09 -4.75 -15.32
CA ASP A 41 3.20 -5.59 -15.77
C ASP A 41 2.78 -7.07 -15.84
N MET A 42 2.06 -7.58 -14.82
CA MET A 42 1.45 -8.91 -14.83
C MET A 42 0.54 -9.11 -16.03
N ARG A 43 -0.32 -8.13 -16.32
CA ARG A 43 -1.22 -8.17 -17.47
C ARG A 43 -0.43 -8.35 -18.77
N THR A 44 0.64 -7.58 -18.96
CA THR A 44 1.47 -7.68 -20.17
C THR A 44 2.23 -9.00 -20.26
N GLU A 45 2.67 -9.56 -19.13
CA GLU A 45 3.36 -10.84 -19.08
C GLU A 45 2.42 -12.03 -19.36
N ILE A 46 1.21 -12.02 -18.79
CA ILE A 46 0.24 -13.11 -18.97
C ILE A 46 -0.37 -13.06 -20.37
N LEU A 47 -0.81 -11.90 -20.82
CA LEU A 47 -1.56 -11.78 -22.08
C LEU A 47 -0.66 -11.72 -23.31
N CYS A 48 0.44 -10.95 -23.25
CA CYS A 48 1.30 -10.75 -24.41
C CYS A 48 2.42 -11.80 -24.49
N HIS A 49 2.99 -12.19 -23.36
CA HIS A 49 4.15 -13.08 -23.32
C HIS A 49 3.79 -14.54 -22.96
N ARG A 50 2.55 -14.81 -22.55
CA ARG A 50 2.07 -16.14 -22.10
C ARG A 50 3.02 -16.78 -21.08
N THR A 51 3.60 -15.95 -20.23
CA THR A 51 4.60 -16.36 -19.25
C THR A 51 3.93 -17.29 -18.22
N PRO A 52 4.51 -18.46 -17.90
CA PRO A 52 3.92 -19.36 -16.92
C PRO A 52 3.92 -18.70 -15.52
N LEU A 53 2.86 -18.92 -14.75
CA LEU A 53 2.62 -18.28 -13.45
C LEU A 53 3.82 -18.28 -12.48
N PRO A 54 4.62 -19.37 -12.34
CA PRO A 54 5.78 -19.36 -11.44
C PRO A 54 6.89 -18.41 -11.91
N GLN A 55 7.15 -18.32 -13.22
CA GLN A 55 8.16 -17.41 -13.77
C GLN A 55 7.70 -15.95 -13.71
N LEU A 56 6.39 -15.72 -13.84
CA LEU A 56 5.81 -14.41 -13.61
C LEU A 56 6.08 -13.93 -12.18
N LEU A 57 5.94 -14.81 -11.18
CA LEU A 57 6.25 -14.48 -9.79
C LEU A 57 7.73 -14.13 -9.60
N GLU A 58 8.67 -14.83 -10.25
CA GLU A 58 10.11 -14.50 -10.22
C GLU A 58 10.40 -13.12 -10.83
N ARG A 59 9.81 -12.82 -11.98
CA ARG A 59 9.96 -11.51 -12.64
C ARG A 59 9.38 -10.38 -11.80
N LEU A 60 8.27 -10.63 -11.11
CA LEU A 60 7.70 -9.65 -10.19
C LEU A 60 8.53 -9.50 -8.92
N GLY A 61 9.10 -10.58 -8.39
CA GLY A 61 10.03 -10.55 -7.25
C GLY A 61 11.25 -9.70 -7.54
N THR A 62 11.84 -9.85 -8.72
CA THR A 62 13.00 -9.07 -9.15
C THR A 62 12.66 -7.60 -9.40
N ARG A 63 11.49 -7.31 -9.97
CA ARG A 63 11.07 -5.94 -10.31
C ARG A 63 10.43 -5.17 -9.14
N TYR A 64 9.75 -5.88 -8.24
CA TYR A 64 9.03 -5.36 -7.09
C TYR A 64 9.37 -6.13 -5.81
N PRO A 65 10.63 -6.12 -5.36
CA PRO A 65 11.08 -6.93 -4.21
C PRO A 65 10.40 -6.57 -2.89
N ARG A 66 9.82 -5.37 -2.79
CA ARG A 66 9.04 -4.93 -1.62
C ARG A 66 7.62 -5.51 -1.57
N LEU A 67 7.05 -5.86 -2.73
CA LEU A 67 5.70 -6.44 -2.84
C LEU A 67 5.75 -7.97 -2.85
N PHE A 68 6.81 -8.53 -3.42
CA PHE A 68 7.02 -9.97 -3.56
C PHE A 68 8.42 -10.36 -3.05
N PRO A 69 8.64 -10.29 -1.73
CA PRO A 69 9.87 -10.82 -1.14
C PRO A 69 9.96 -12.33 -1.37
N ASP A 70 11.18 -12.82 -1.48
CA ASP A 70 11.52 -14.25 -1.64
C ASP A 70 10.92 -14.95 -2.87
N ALA A 71 10.46 -14.16 -3.85
CA ALA A 71 9.88 -14.67 -5.09
C ALA A 71 10.92 -15.07 -6.14
N GLU A 72 12.23 -14.85 -5.90
CA GLU A 72 13.32 -15.17 -6.85
C GLU A 72 13.43 -16.67 -7.18
N ASN A 73 13.04 -17.54 -6.24
CA ASN A 73 13.02 -19.00 -6.43
C ASN A 73 11.59 -19.56 -6.56
N ALA A 74 10.62 -18.74 -6.98
CA ALA A 74 9.23 -19.15 -7.05
C ALA A 74 9.02 -20.37 -7.96
N SER A 75 9.77 -20.54 -9.06
CA SER A 75 9.67 -21.73 -9.90
C SER A 75 10.08 -23.01 -9.17
N MET A 76 11.10 -22.96 -8.33
CA MET A 76 11.55 -24.10 -7.52
C MET A 76 10.55 -24.38 -6.39
N LEU A 77 10.09 -23.34 -5.70
CA LEU A 77 9.12 -23.45 -4.61
C LEU A 77 7.77 -23.98 -5.10
N VAL A 78 7.32 -23.60 -6.30
CA VAL A 78 6.05 -24.10 -6.87
C VAL A 78 6.15 -25.56 -7.35
N ARG A 79 7.35 -26.12 -7.49
CA ARG A 79 7.52 -27.56 -7.73
C ARG A 79 7.35 -28.39 -6.45
N GLU A 80 7.67 -27.81 -5.29
CA GLU A 80 7.53 -28.45 -3.98
C GLU A 80 6.17 -28.13 -3.32
N PHE A 81 5.63 -26.95 -3.58
CA PHE A 81 4.40 -26.42 -2.98
C PHE A 81 3.44 -25.91 -4.06
N SER A 82 2.15 -25.73 -3.73
CA SER A 82 1.20 -25.18 -4.70
C SER A 82 1.47 -23.70 -4.99
N PHE A 83 1.22 -23.23 -6.23
CA PHE A 83 1.36 -21.81 -6.60
C PHE A 83 0.67 -20.87 -5.61
N LEU A 84 -0.56 -21.22 -5.20
CA LEU A 84 -1.34 -20.44 -4.25
C LEU A 84 -0.64 -20.29 -2.88
N SER A 85 0.04 -21.33 -2.42
CA SER A 85 0.75 -21.31 -1.13
C SER A 85 1.99 -20.41 -1.19
N VAL A 86 2.77 -20.50 -2.26
CA VAL A 86 3.96 -19.66 -2.49
C VAL A 86 3.55 -18.20 -2.65
N TRP A 87 2.49 -17.93 -3.41
CA TRP A 87 1.90 -16.61 -3.56
C TRP A 87 1.46 -16.03 -2.21
N THR A 88 0.67 -16.79 -1.45
CA THR A 88 0.14 -16.35 -0.15
C THR A 88 1.26 -16.07 0.84
N ALA A 89 2.31 -16.89 0.86
CA ALA A 89 3.48 -16.68 1.70
C ALA A 89 4.22 -15.39 1.33
N SER A 90 4.49 -15.16 0.04
CA SER A 90 5.18 -13.96 -0.43
C SER A 90 4.40 -12.67 -0.08
N ILE A 91 3.08 -12.66 -0.31
CA ILE A 91 2.22 -11.52 0.05
C ILE A 91 2.20 -11.25 1.57
N ARG A 92 2.16 -12.32 2.39
CA ARG A 92 2.20 -12.17 3.86
C ARG A 92 3.57 -11.68 4.35
N CYS A 93 4.65 -12.09 3.70
CA CYS A 93 6.01 -11.62 4.01
C CYS A 93 6.23 -10.15 3.63
N ALA A 94 5.53 -9.63 2.63
CA ALA A 94 5.64 -8.23 2.20
C ALA A 94 5.13 -7.22 3.24
N ALA A 95 4.46 -7.67 4.31
CA ALA A 95 3.93 -6.84 5.40
C ALA A 95 3.10 -5.63 4.88
N LEU A 96 2.33 -5.87 3.83
CA LEU A 96 1.48 -4.87 3.19
C LEU A 96 0.36 -4.40 4.12
N PRO A 97 -0.19 -3.19 3.91
CA PRO A 97 -1.41 -2.78 4.58
C PRO A 97 -2.52 -3.81 4.30
N LYS A 98 -3.20 -4.30 5.35
CA LYS A 98 -4.35 -5.22 5.26
C LYS A 98 -5.33 -4.94 4.10
N PRO A 99 -5.77 -3.69 3.83
CA PRO A 99 -6.70 -3.43 2.73
C PRO A 99 -6.13 -3.70 1.33
N LEU A 100 -4.80 -3.77 1.17
CA LEU A 100 -4.12 -4.10 -0.08
C LEU A 100 -3.69 -5.57 -0.15
N GLU A 101 -3.49 -6.20 1.00
CA GLU A 101 -3.16 -7.63 1.13
C GLU A 101 -4.30 -8.50 0.57
N GLU A 102 -5.53 -8.23 0.98
CA GLU A 102 -6.68 -9.09 0.66
C GLU A 102 -7.05 -9.15 -0.84
N PRO A 103 -7.02 -8.03 -1.60
CA PRO A 103 -7.12 -8.07 -3.06
C PRO A 103 -6.03 -8.92 -3.73
N LEU A 104 -4.78 -8.85 -3.25
CA LEU A 104 -3.67 -9.64 -3.80
C LEU A 104 -3.81 -11.13 -3.50
N LEU A 105 -4.26 -11.50 -2.30
CA LEU A 105 -4.57 -12.89 -1.96
C LEU A 105 -5.69 -13.44 -2.85
N ARG A 106 -6.73 -12.64 -3.10
CA ARG A 106 -7.82 -13.02 -4.01
C ARG A 106 -7.32 -13.22 -5.45
N LEU A 107 -6.44 -12.34 -5.94
CA LEU A 107 -5.84 -12.48 -7.26
C LEU A 107 -5.12 -13.84 -7.39
N GLY A 108 -4.28 -14.21 -6.42
CA GLY A 108 -3.58 -15.50 -6.43
C GLY A 108 -4.54 -16.70 -6.50
N ALA A 109 -5.65 -16.65 -5.77
CA ALA A 109 -6.69 -17.68 -5.83
C ALA A 109 -7.39 -17.73 -7.19
N GLN A 110 -7.72 -16.59 -7.79
CA GLN A 110 -8.37 -16.50 -9.11
C GLN A 110 -7.46 -16.97 -10.25
N LEU A 111 -6.17 -16.61 -10.20
CA LEU A 111 -5.17 -17.11 -11.16
C LEU A 111 -4.99 -18.63 -11.05
N CYS A 112 -5.06 -19.18 -9.84
CA CYS A 112 -4.97 -20.62 -9.61
C CYS A 112 -6.25 -21.38 -10.00
N SER A 113 -7.42 -20.74 -9.90
CA SER A 113 -8.72 -21.36 -10.20
C SER A 113 -9.03 -21.41 -11.71
N GLY A 114 -8.14 -20.91 -12.56
CA GLY A 114 -8.35 -20.84 -14.01
C GLY A 114 -9.39 -19.79 -14.42
N MET A 115 -9.65 -18.78 -13.59
CA MET A 115 -10.42 -17.61 -14.00
C MET A 115 -9.63 -16.85 -15.07
N GLU A 116 -10.33 -16.21 -16.01
CA GLU A 116 -9.70 -15.35 -17.01
C GLU A 116 -8.79 -14.32 -16.30
N PRO A 117 -7.49 -14.30 -16.60
CA PRO A 117 -6.52 -13.45 -15.90
C PRO A 117 -6.86 -11.97 -16.05
N GLU A 118 -7.49 -11.58 -17.15
CA GLU A 118 -7.99 -10.21 -17.35
C GLU A 118 -9.01 -9.82 -16.27
N GLN A 119 -10.01 -10.67 -16.02
CA GLN A 119 -11.07 -10.40 -15.04
C GLN A 119 -10.51 -10.38 -13.62
N ALA A 120 -9.57 -11.28 -13.32
CA ALA A 120 -8.88 -11.32 -12.03
C ALA A 120 -8.07 -10.03 -11.79
N LEU A 121 -7.34 -9.57 -12.81
CA LEU A 121 -6.56 -8.34 -12.75
C LEU A 121 -7.45 -7.09 -12.73
N ASP A 122 -8.57 -7.06 -13.47
CA ASP A 122 -9.54 -5.96 -13.42
C ASP A 122 -10.17 -5.84 -12.02
N ALA A 123 -10.49 -6.96 -11.39
CA ALA A 123 -11.00 -6.98 -10.02
C ALA A 123 -9.96 -6.48 -9.00
N LEU A 124 -8.69 -6.85 -9.18
CA LEU A 124 -7.58 -6.32 -8.38
C LEU A 124 -7.45 -4.80 -8.57
N ASP A 125 -7.38 -4.33 -9.83
CA ASP A 125 -7.25 -2.91 -10.17
C ASP A 125 -8.40 -2.09 -9.57
N ALA A 126 -9.64 -2.56 -9.69
CA ALA A 126 -10.80 -1.88 -9.10
C ALA A 126 -10.70 -1.79 -7.57
N SER A 127 -10.32 -2.88 -6.91
CA SER A 127 -10.18 -2.93 -5.45
C SER A 127 -9.07 -2.01 -4.96
N VAL A 128 -7.90 -2.03 -5.62
CA VAL A 128 -6.76 -1.19 -5.26
C VAL A 128 -7.04 0.29 -5.54
N ARG A 129 -7.76 0.62 -6.62
CA ARG A 129 -8.22 1.99 -6.90
C ARG A 129 -9.17 2.50 -5.83
N LEU A 130 -10.12 1.68 -5.36
CA LEU A 130 -11.03 2.05 -4.26
C LEU A 130 -10.25 2.37 -2.98
N VAL A 131 -9.27 1.51 -2.63
CA VAL A 131 -8.41 1.73 -1.45
C VAL A 131 -7.57 3.01 -1.63
N ARG A 132 -6.97 3.21 -2.80
CA ARG A 132 -6.21 4.42 -3.12
C ARG A 132 -7.07 5.67 -3.04
N ASP A 133 -8.28 5.65 -3.57
CA ASP A 133 -9.16 6.81 -3.61
C ASP A 133 -9.68 7.13 -2.20
N ALA A 134 -9.95 6.13 -1.37
CA ALA A 134 -10.24 6.31 0.05
C ALA A 134 -9.04 6.89 0.82
N LEU A 135 -7.81 6.44 0.53
CA LEU A 135 -6.58 7.00 1.11
C LEU A 135 -6.33 8.44 0.66
N ARG A 136 -6.59 8.76 -0.62
CA ARG A 136 -6.50 10.12 -1.16
C ARG A 136 -7.52 11.06 -0.54
N GLU A 137 -8.74 10.59 -0.31
CA GLU A 137 -9.76 11.38 0.35
C GLU A 137 -9.38 11.68 1.81
N LYS A 138 -8.79 10.70 2.51
CA LYS A 138 -8.23 10.92 3.85
C LYS A 138 -7.05 11.90 3.86
N ASP A 139 -6.15 11.83 2.87
CA ASP A 139 -5.06 12.79 2.71
C ASP A 139 -5.60 14.21 2.45
N ARG A 140 -6.58 14.35 1.54
CA ARG A 140 -7.26 15.64 1.29
C ARG A 140 -7.98 16.19 2.51
N ALA A 141 -8.68 15.34 3.26
CA ALA A 141 -9.35 15.73 4.49
C ALA A 141 -8.34 16.17 5.56
N ALA A 142 -7.23 15.44 5.72
CA ALA A 142 -6.15 15.80 6.62
C ALA A 142 -5.48 17.13 6.21
N VAL A 143 -5.16 17.31 4.92
CA VAL A 143 -4.60 18.56 4.38
C VAL A 143 -5.57 19.73 4.55
N ARG A 144 -6.89 19.51 4.48
CA ARG A 144 -7.91 20.54 4.76
C ARG A 144 -8.07 20.87 6.26
N LEU A 145 -7.86 19.91 7.15
CA LEU A 145 -7.98 20.08 8.60
C LEU A 145 -6.71 20.65 9.27
N TYR A 146 -5.54 20.47 8.65
CA TYR A 146 -4.28 21.01 9.16
C TYR A 146 -4.19 22.54 9.23
N PRO A 147 -4.67 23.33 8.25
CA PRO A 147 -4.65 24.79 8.36
C PRO A 147 -5.60 25.29 9.45
N SER A 148 -6.75 24.65 9.70
CA SER A 148 -7.67 25.10 10.75
C SER A 148 -7.20 24.70 12.16
N LEU A 149 -6.57 23.53 12.34
CA LEU A 149 -6.00 23.14 13.63
C LEU A 149 -4.75 23.94 13.99
N GLY A 150 -3.86 24.18 13.01
CA GLY A 150 -2.66 24.99 13.21
C GLY A 150 -2.99 26.46 13.48
N LEU A 151 -4.01 27.01 12.80
CA LEU A 151 -4.45 28.39 12.98
C LEU A 151 -5.29 28.58 14.24
N ALA A 152 -6.13 27.61 14.64
CA ALA A 152 -6.83 27.65 15.92
C ALA A 152 -5.89 27.49 17.12
N ALA A 153 -4.90 26.59 17.03
CA ALA A 153 -3.84 26.45 18.03
C ALA A 153 -2.97 27.72 18.11
N GLY A 154 -2.66 28.34 16.97
CA GLY A 154 -1.97 29.63 16.90
C GLY A 154 -2.78 30.80 17.47
N CYS A 155 -4.10 30.84 17.22
CA CYS A 155 -4.99 31.87 17.77
C CYS A 155 -5.18 31.72 19.29
N LEU A 156 -5.34 30.49 19.80
CA LEU A 156 -5.36 30.23 21.23
C LEU A 156 -4.03 30.61 21.90
N LEU A 157 -2.90 30.37 21.23
CA LEU A 157 -1.58 30.81 21.69
C LEU A 157 -1.45 32.33 21.75
N ALA A 158 -1.97 33.06 20.75
CA ALA A 158 -1.97 34.51 20.73
C ALA A 158 -2.84 35.12 21.85
N VAL A 159 -3.97 34.49 22.17
CA VAL A 159 -4.85 34.91 23.28
C VAL A 159 -4.26 34.56 24.65
N LEU A 160 -3.49 33.48 24.77
CA LEU A 160 -2.85 33.07 26.04
C LEU A 160 -1.52 33.82 26.32
N LEU A 161 -0.92 34.43 25.29
CA LEU A 161 0.28 35.27 25.37
C LEU A 161 -0.04 36.78 25.51
N LEU A 162 -1.32 37.16 25.38
CA LEU A 162 -1.85 38.49 25.69
C LEU A 162 -2.30 38.53 27.15
#